data_AF-A0A4Q3E065-F1
#
_entry.id   AF-A0A4Q3E065-F1
#
_cell.length_a   1.000
_cell.length_b   1.000
_cell.length_c   1.000
_cell.angle_alpha   90.00
_cell.angle_beta   90.00
_cell.angle_gamma   90.00
#
_symmetry.space_group_name_H-M   'P 1'
#
loop_
_entity.id
_entity.type
_entity.pdbx_description
1 polymer ?
#
loop_
_entity_poly.entity_id
_entity_poly.type
_entity_poly.pdbx_seq_one_letter_code
_entity_poly.pdbx_strand_id
1 'polypeptide(L)'
;MGCKRETDYIGVSVSPYISNFDLRKLFKNADVTLNNENLGGADFIKGVVISNFTGNNTPAGLLIVQNSRIAGSGIDSLRGIAINIGADAAKYIPGDSVHVRITGSTLKKVSGMLQLSGVLASNIEKKASGRAIITRAVNTASLTSRPQFYESTLITISKGNVDPVPVAGAKVAGDKNINDGYGTAVVHTETGAAFANEELTPFADFTGIVFNTATGPQLWPRTFDDIFPLAVIKPSALVITGYLTDPSSTDANYEYIQFKATRDIDFAATPYSIVVCNNAGILAAPATGWALGGIRTYKINITSGTVKKGQFCYVGGNKNIWGAGTTNISSAVWISSTQYSTVNSVDFGTATTNLLANSGNVAGIAVFEGIKVDGNSIPLDVIMYGGNGAVYSAGPPEAGYRITNTDKYST
;
A
#
# COMPACT_ATOMS: atom_id res chain seq x y z
N MET A 1 -70.68 37.60 5.18
CA MET A 1 -69.93 36.44 4.65
C MET A 1 -69.03 36.98 3.55
N GLY A 2 -67.72 37.16 3.67
CA GLY A 2 -66.73 36.51 4.52
C GLY A 2 -65.82 35.66 3.62
N CYS A 3 -64.57 36.08 3.44
CA CYS A 3 -63.43 35.22 3.11
C CYS A 3 -62.16 35.87 3.68
N LYS A 4 -61.82 35.55 4.94
CA LYS A 4 -60.46 35.72 5.46
C LYS A 4 -59.59 34.63 4.82
N ARG A 5 -58.52 35.02 4.12
CA ARG A 5 -57.43 34.10 3.74
C ARG A 5 -56.36 34.21 4.82
N GLU A 6 -56.31 33.25 5.73
CA GLU A 6 -55.27 33.20 6.78
C GLU A 6 -54.52 31.86 6.85
N THR A 7 -54.67 30.91 5.91
CA THR A 7 -54.08 29.55 6.13
C THR A 7 -53.55 28.79 4.91
N ASP A 8 -53.36 29.41 3.74
CA ASP A 8 -52.81 28.74 2.55
C ASP A 8 -51.27 28.61 2.52
N TYR A 9 -50.55 28.91 3.61
CA TYR A 9 -49.13 28.59 3.71
C TYR A 9 -48.96 27.08 3.98
N ILE A 10 -48.32 26.37 3.04
CA ILE A 10 -47.78 25.03 3.28
C ILE A 10 -46.92 25.13 4.56
N GLY A 11 -47.30 24.39 5.60
CA GLY A 11 -46.52 24.30 6.83
C GLY A 11 -45.19 23.61 6.57
N VAL A 12 -44.20 24.38 6.11
CA VAL A 12 -42.83 23.88 5.94
C VAL A 12 -42.22 23.79 7.32
N SER A 13 -42.17 22.56 7.87
CA SER A 13 -41.35 22.30 9.05
C SER A 13 -39.89 22.24 8.61
N VAL A 14 -39.07 23.08 9.25
CA VAL A 14 -37.63 23.07 8.99
C VAL A 14 -37.04 21.77 9.52
N SER A 15 -36.12 21.17 8.75
CA SER A 15 -35.41 19.97 9.19
C SER A 15 -34.72 20.24 10.53
N PRO A 16 -34.88 19.37 11.56
CA PRO A 16 -34.17 19.54 12.82
C PRO A 16 -32.67 19.22 12.71
N TYR A 17 -32.19 18.83 11.52
CA TYR A 17 -30.81 18.46 11.25
C TYR A 17 -30.08 19.50 10.38
N ILE A 18 -28.88 19.88 10.81
CA ILE A 18 -27.89 20.58 10.00
C ILE A 18 -26.82 19.59 9.50
N SER A 19 -26.28 19.83 8.30
CA SER A 19 -25.14 19.04 7.78
C SER A 19 -23.82 19.56 8.34
N ASN A 20 -22.80 18.71 8.43
CA ASN A 20 -21.46 19.15 8.83
C ASN A 20 -20.90 20.18 7.84
N PHE A 21 -21.29 20.08 6.57
CA PHE A 21 -20.92 21.05 5.53
C PHE A 21 -21.43 22.46 5.81
N ASP A 22 -22.65 22.60 6.32
CA ASP A 22 -23.22 23.91 6.65
C ASP A 22 -22.82 24.38 8.05
N LEU A 23 -22.80 23.47 9.03
CA LEU A 23 -22.33 23.75 10.39
C LEU A 23 -20.93 24.38 10.37
N ARG A 24 -20.00 23.80 9.63
CA ARG A 24 -18.61 24.30 9.55
C ARG A 24 -18.52 25.70 8.93
N LYS A 25 -19.49 26.12 8.10
CA LYS A 25 -19.48 27.47 7.52
C LYS A 25 -19.83 28.56 8.54
N LEU A 26 -20.48 28.20 9.65
CA LEU A 26 -20.79 29.14 10.73
C LEU A 26 -19.52 29.64 11.41
N PHE A 27 -18.46 28.82 11.44
CA PHE A 27 -17.17 29.23 12.00
C PHE A 27 -16.44 30.22 11.08
N LYS A 28 -16.21 31.44 11.57
CA LYS A 28 -15.48 32.53 10.87
C LYS A 28 -14.26 32.99 11.66
N ASN A 29 -13.43 32.03 12.12
CA ASN A 29 -12.26 32.27 12.98
C ASN A 29 -12.58 32.91 14.35
N ALA A 30 -13.81 32.73 14.83
CA ALA A 30 -14.24 33.12 16.16
C ALA A 30 -15.15 32.02 16.73
N ASP A 31 -15.11 31.85 18.04
CA ASP A 31 -15.96 30.89 18.75
C ASP A 31 -17.45 31.25 18.52
N VAL A 32 -18.26 30.24 18.19
CA VAL A 32 -19.70 30.43 17.93
C VAL A 32 -20.50 29.55 18.88
N THR A 33 -21.27 30.18 19.77
CA THR A 33 -22.29 29.47 20.55
C THR A 33 -23.48 29.15 19.65
N LEU A 34 -23.83 27.88 19.55
CA LEU A 34 -24.85 27.39 18.63
C LEU A 34 -26.24 27.52 19.26
N ASN A 35 -27.18 28.03 18.49
CA ASN A 35 -28.57 28.21 18.89
C ASN A 35 -29.49 28.02 17.68
N ASN A 36 -30.80 27.94 17.91
CA ASN A 36 -31.74 27.63 16.84
C ASN A 36 -31.76 28.68 15.72
N GLU A 37 -31.39 29.93 16.02
CA GLU A 37 -31.33 31.00 15.02
C GLU A 37 -30.15 30.78 14.05
N ASN A 38 -28.92 30.64 14.56
CA ASN A 38 -27.74 30.46 13.72
C ASN A 38 -27.63 29.06 13.09
N LEU A 39 -28.34 28.08 13.64
CA LEU A 39 -28.51 26.75 13.05
C LEU A 39 -29.63 26.70 12.01
N GLY A 40 -30.34 27.81 11.77
CA GLY A 40 -31.43 27.88 10.79
C GLY A 40 -32.60 26.96 11.14
N GLY A 41 -32.95 26.86 12.42
CA GLY A 41 -34.03 26.03 12.95
C GLY A 41 -33.64 24.59 13.31
N ALA A 42 -32.40 24.18 13.03
CA ALA A 42 -31.91 22.86 13.42
C ALA A 42 -31.44 22.80 14.88
N ASP A 43 -31.50 21.60 15.46
CA ASP A 43 -31.01 21.30 16.81
C ASP A 43 -29.94 20.20 16.83
N PHE A 44 -29.88 19.41 15.75
CA PHE A 44 -29.09 18.19 15.67
C PHE A 44 -28.13 18.19 14.48
N ILE A 45 -27.05 17.42 14.63
CA ILE A 45 -26.38 16.79 13.49
C ILE A 45 -26.68 15.30 13.49
N LYS A 46 -26.70 14.70 12.31
CA LYS A 46 -26.72 13.24 12.14
C LYS A 46 -25.46 12.81 11.40
N GLY A 47 -24.80 11.76 11.84
CA GLY A 47 -23.56 11.33 11.22
C GLY A 47 -23.23 9.87 11.48
N VAL A 48 -22.21 9.39 10.79
CA VAL A 48 -21.58 8.09 11.02
C VAL A 48 -20.29 8.33 11.79
N VAL A 49 -20.10 7.59 12.87
CA VAL A 49 -18.89 7.59 13.69
C VAL A 49 -17.74 6.97 12.90
N ILE A 50 -16.59 7.64 12.90
CA ILE A 50 -15.36 7.16 12.24
C ILE A 50 -14.18 7.01 13.20
N SER A 51 -14.23 7.66 14.37
CA SER A 51 -13.27 7.46 15.46
C SER A 51 -13.23 6.01 15.89
N ASN A 52 -12.03 5.47 16.12
CA ASN A 52 -11.84 4.15 16.67
C ASN A 52 -10.84 4.21 17.82
N PHE A 53 -11.29 3.80 19.01
CA PHE A 53 -10.45 3.81 20.20
C PHE A 53 -9.71 2.49 20.41
N THR A 54 -9.97 1.42 19.63
CA THR A 54 -9.29 0.13 19.81
C THR A 54 -7.79 0.20 19.50
N GLY A 55 -7.37 1.08 18.59
CA GLY A 55 -5.95 1.26 18.26
C GLY A 55 -5.23 2.30 19.12
N ASN A 56 -5.91 2.98 20.05
CA ASN A 56 -5.36 4.06 20.89
C ASN A 56 -4.64 5.20 20.12
N ASN A 57 -4.99 5.41 18.85
CA ASN A 57 -4.48 6.50 18.02
C ASN A 57 -5.57 7.53 17.66
N THR A 58 -6.74 7.49 18.30
CA THR A 58 -7.73 8.58 18.18
C THR A 58 -7.55 9.54 19.36
N PRO A 59 -7.54 10.87 19.15
CA PRO A 59 -7.44 11.83 20.24
C PRO A 59 -8.48 11.57 21.35
N ALA A 60 -8.00 11.52 22.60
CA ALA A 60 -8.84 11.15 23.74
C ALA A 60 -10.04 12.11 23.90
N GLY A 61 -11.20 11.53 24.16
CA GLY A 61 -12.44 12.27 24.45
C GLY A 61 -13.18 12.83 23.23
N LEU A 62 -12.66 12.63 22.01
CA LEU A 62 -13.27 13.15 20.80
C LEU A 62 -14.06 12.07 20.05
N LEU A 63 -15.38 12.25 19.98
CA LEU A 63 -16.23 11.52 19.05
C LEU A 63 -16.11 12.18 17.68
N ILE A 64 -15.60 11.45 16.68
CA ILE A 64 -15.46 11.97 15.31
C ILE A 64 -16.59 11.43 14.44
N VAL A 65 -17.40 12.33 13.89
CA VAL A 65 -18.52 11.98 13.01
C VAL A 65 -18.42 12.67 11.68
N GLN A 66 -18.78 11.97 10.62
CA GLN A 66 -18.88 12.55 9.29
C GLN A 66 -20.27 12.34 8.68
N ASN A 67 -20.69 13.30 7.85
CA ASN A 67 -21.89 13.19 7.04
C ASN A 67 -21.69 13.89 5.69
N SER A 68 -22.54 13.53 4.75
CA SER A 68 -22.69 14.22 3.47
C SER A 68 -24.16 14.64 3.30
N ARG A 69 -24.36 15.67 2.49
CA ARG A 69 -25.67 16.07 1.95
C ARG A 69 -25.61 16.11 0.42
N ILE A 70 -26.70 15.76 -0.24
CA ILE A 70 -26.79 16.04 -1.69
C ILE A 70 -26.91 17.56 -1.82
N ALA A 71 -25.90 18.20 -2.42
CA ALA A 71 -25.87 19.65 -2.65
C ALA A 71 -25.70 19.90 -4.16
N GLY A 72 -26.80 20.22 -4.83
CA GLY A 72 -26.81 20.62 -6.25
C GLY A 72 -26.06 19.67 -7.18
N SER A 73 -25.35 20.25 -8.15
CA SER A 73 -24.68 19.63 -9.31
C SER A 73 -23.53 18.65 -9.00
N GLY A 74 -23.68 17.76 -8.01
CA GLY A 74 -22.65 16.77 -7.65
C GLY A 74 -21.52 17.33 -6.79
N ILE A 75 -21.73 18.42 -6.05
CA ILE A 75 -20.71 18.97 -5.15
C ILE A 75 -20.47 17.99 -4.00
N ASP A 76 -19.21 17.64 -3.81
CA ASP A 76 -18.77 16.89 -2.64
C ASP A 76 -18.95 17.68 -1.33
N SER A 77 -19.87 17.19 -0.50
CA SER A 77 -20.24 17.75 0.79
C SER A 77 -19.80 16.91 1.99
N LEU A 78 -19.03 15.83 1.79
CA LEU A 78 -18.61 14.99 2.92
C LEU A 78 -17.75 15.83 3.87
N ARG A 79 -18.22 16.02 5.10
CA ARG A 79 -17.49 16.77 6.13
C ARG A 79 -17.53 16.07 7.46
N GLY A 80 -16.42 16.19 8.15
CA GLY A 80 -16.22 15.73 9.51
C GLY A 80 -16.43 16.82 10.54
N ILE A 81 -16.73 16.41 11.76
CA ILE A 81 -16.66 17.28 12.93
C ILE A 81 -16.18 16.47 14.14
N ALA A 82 -15.26 17.05 14.91
CA ALA A 82 -14.86 16.52 16.21
C ALA A 82 -15.83 17.01 17.29
N ILE A 83 -16.27 16.11 18.17
CA ILE A 83 -17.21 16.43 19.25
C ILE A 83 -16.58 15.97 20.55
N ASN A 84 -16.24 16.90 21.44
CA ASN A 84 -15.71 16.53 22.74
C ASN A 84 -16.86 16.18 23.69
N ILE A 85 -16.92 14.90 24.04
CA ILE A 85 -17.87 14.33 25.01
C ILE A 85 -17.13 13.60 26.14
N GLY A 86 -15.82 13.82 26.27
CA GLY A 86 -14.98 13.16 27.27
C GLY A 86 -14.90 11.64 27.07
N ALA A 87 -14.63 10.91 28.16
CA ALA A 87 -14.41 9.46 28.13
C ALA A 87 -15.54 8.65 27.45
N ASP A 88 -16.75 9.20 27.40
CA ASP A 88 -17.90 8.59 26.74
C ASP A 88 -17.73 8.42 25.22
N ALA A 89 -16.79 9.14 24.59
CA ALA A 89 -16.44 8.94 23.18
C ALA A 89 -16.06 7.48 22.86
N ALA A 90 -15.41 6.78 23.79
CA ALA A 90 -15.00 5.39 23.62
C ALA A 90 -16.18 4.39 23.60
N LYS A 91 -17.40 4.82 23.96
CA LYS A 91 -18.61 3.98 23.90
C LYS A 91 -19.15 3.80 22.47
N TYR A 92 -18.66 4.59 21.52
CA TYR A 92 -19.10 4.58 20.13
C TYR A 92 -18.01 4.01 19.24
N ILE A 93 -18.40 3.11 18.32
CA ILE A 93 -17.48 2.42 17.43
C ILE A 93 -17.68 2.87 15.98
N PRO A 94 -16.67 2.69 15.09
CA PRO A 94 -16.81 3.01 13.68
C PRO A 94 -18.05 2.36 13.06
N GLY A 95 -18.82 3.14 12.28
CA GLY A 95 -20.05 2.69 11.64
C GLY A 95 -21.31 2.84 12.51
N ASP A 96 -21.18 3.29 13.76
CA ASP A 96 -22.34 3.73 14.53
C ASP A 96 -22.97 4.98 13.89
N SER A 97 -24.29 4.97 13.72
CA SER A 97 -25.05 6.16 13.33
C SER A 97 -25.54 6.86 14.58
N VAL A 98 -25.22 8.14 14.70
CA VAL A 98 -25.58 8.96 15.87
C VAL A 98 -26.33 10.21 15.44
N HIS A 99 -27.30 10.60 16.27
CA HIS A 99 -27.87 11.94 16.27
C HIS A 99 -27.32 12.68 17.49
N VAL A 100 -26.81 13.89 17.28
CA VAL A 100 -26.17 14.68 18.33
C VAL A 100 -26.88 16.00 18.45
N ARG A 101 -27.47 16.30 19.61
CA ARG A 101 -28.02 17.63 19.89
C ARG A 101 -26.88 18.60 20.16
N ILE A 102 -26.82 19.67 19.38
CA ILE A 102 -25.70 20.64 19.38
C ILE A 102 -26.12 22.05 19.82
N THR A 103 -27.41 22.34 19.95
CA THR A 103 -27.90 23.60 20.52
C THR A 103 -27.33 23.80 21.93
N GLY A 104 -26.79 24.99 22.19
CA GLY A 104 -26.11 25.36 23.44
C GLY A 104 -24.62 25.00 23.49
N SER A 105 -24.10 24.21 22.54
CA SER A 105 -22.67 23.93 22.45
C SER A 105 -21.90 25.05 21.73
N THR A 106 -20.57 25.05 21.82
CA THR A 106 -19.71 26.03 21.17
C THR A 106 -18.88 25.39 20.07
N LEU A 107 -19.00 25.91 18.84
CA LEU A 107 -18.13 25.57 17.72
C LEU A 107 -16.86 26.44 17.79
N LYS A 108 -15.71 25.81 18.02
CA LYS A 108 -14.43 26.50 18.25
C LYS A 108 -13.22 25.69 17.78
N LYS A 109 -12.06 26.34 17.72
CA LYS A 109 -10.79 25.62 17.54
C LYS A 109 -10.17 25.22 18.88
N VAL A 110 -9.73 23.97 18.97
CA VAL A 110 -8.97 23.42 20.10
C VAL A 110 -7.74 22.72 19.52
N SER A 111 -6.54 23.19 19.87
CA SER A 111 -5.27 22.64 19.37
C SER A 111 -5.17 22.56 17.84
N GLY A 112 -5.79 23.50 17.13
CA GLY A 112 -5.83 23.55 15.66
C GLY A 112 -7.09 22.91 15.04
N MET A 113 -7.76 22.01 15.77
CA MET A 113 -8.93 21.27 15.29
C MET A 113 -10.23 22.04 15.49
N LEU A 114 -11.09 22.08 14.47
CA LEU A 114 -12.47 22.57 14.61
C LEU A 114 -13.34 21.53 15.33
N GLN A 115 -13.89 21.93 16.48
CA GLN A 115 -14.55 21.04 17.42
C GLN A 115 -15.84 21.66 17.98
N LEU A 116 -16.81 20.80 18.29
CA LEU A 116 -17.93 21.12 19.17
C LEU A 116 -17.55 20.86 20.64
N SER A 117 -17.62 21.89 21.47
CA SER A 117 -17.34 21.85 22.90
C SER A 117 -18.61 22.06 23.71
N GLY A 118 -18.71 21.43 24.88
CA GLY A 118 -19.89 21.54 25.75
C GLY A 118 -21.08 20.67 25.35
N VAL A 119 -20.87 19.69 24.46
CA VAL A 119 -21.89 18.67 24.16
C VAL A 119 -21.89 17.62 25.28
N LEU A 120 -23.03 17.43 25.93
CA LEU A 120 -23.18 16.39 26.96
C LEU A 120 -23.27 15.00 26.30
N ALA A 121 -22.70 13.98 26.91
CA ALA A 121 -22.81 12.60 26.40
C ALA A 121 -24.28 12.13 26.29
N SER A 122 -25.15 12.60 27.18
CA SER A 122 -26.61 12.36 27.14
C SER A 122 -27.28 12.93 25.89
N ASN A 123 -26.64 13.85 25.17
CA ASN A 123 -27.14 14.43 23.91
C ASN A 123 -26.80 13.57 22.69
N ILE A 124 -26.10 12.46 22.87
CA ILE A 124 -25.68 11.55 21.80
C ILE A 124 -26.62 10.34 21.76
N GLU A 125 -27.46 10.29 20.74
CA GLU A 125 -28.41 9.21 20.52
C GLU A 125 -27.88 8.27 19.43
N LYS A 126 -27.42 7.08 19.81
CA LYS A 126 -27.10 6.01 18.86
C LYS A 126 -28.38 5.47 18.23
N LYS A 127 -28.44 5.47 16.90
CA LYS A 127 -29.61 5.03 16.11
C LYS A 127 -29.41 3.69 15.40
N ALA A 128 -28.17 3.36 15.06
CA ALA A 128 -27.82 2.09 14.41
C ALA A 128 -26.33 1.80 14.54
N SER A 129 -25.93 0.58 14.21
CA SER A 129 -24.53 0.14 14.06
C SER A 129 -24.30 -0.45 12.67
N GLY A 130 -23.04 -0.65 12.31
CA GLY A 130 -22.66 -1.33 11.05
C GLY A 130 -23.03 -0.55 9.79
N ARG A 131 -23.17 0.79 9.88
CA ARG A 131 -23.37 1.62 8.70
C ARG A 131 -22.07 1.74 7.92
N ALA A 132 -22.17 1.67 6.60
CA ALA A 132 -21.03 1.88 5.71
C ALA A 132 -20.41 3.26 5.97
N ILE A 133 -19.09 3.27 6.13
CA ILE A 133 -18.31 4.50 6.27
C ILE A 133 -17.87 4.90 4.87
N ILE A 134 -18.13 6.15 4.48
CA ILE A 134 -17.64 6.70 3.23
C ILE A 134 -16.17 7.07 3.41
N THR A 135 -15.28 6.40 2.68
CA THR A 135 -13.85 6.73 2.60
C THR A 135 -13.55 7.30 1.22
N ARG A 136 -12.62 8.25 1.13
CA ARG A 136 -12.23 8.88 -0.15
C ARG A 136 -10.75 8.72 -0.41
N ALA A 137 -10.39 8.39 -1.64
CA ALA A 137 -9.00 8.55 -2.10
C ALA A 137 -8.68 10.04 -2.25
N VAL A 138 -7.58 10.50 -1.65
CA VAL A 138 -7.11 11.89 -1.67
C VAL A 138 -5.61 11.89 -1.87
N ASN A 139 -5.11 12.73 -2.79
CA ASN A 139 -3.67 12.95 -2.93
C ASN A 139 -3.14 14.01 -1.96
N THR A 140 -1.86 13.93 -1.64
CA THR A 140 -1.19 14.82 -0.67
C THR A 140 -1.31 16.30 -1.05
N ALA A 141 -1.19 16.65 -2.34
CA ALA A 141 -1.36 18.02 -2.82
C ALA A 141 -2.77 18.59 -2.53
N SER A 142 -3.81 17.77 -2.67
CA SER A 142 -5.18 18.16 -2.36
C SER A 142 -5.37 18.38 -0.86
N LEU A 143 -4.81 17.50 -0.03
CA LEU A 143 -4.85 17.63 1.42
C LEU A 143 -4.20 18.95 1.87
N THR A 144 -3.01 19.24 1.36
CA THR A 144 -2.24 20.44 1.71
C THR A 144 -2.89 21.73 1.21
N SER A 145 -3.48 21.73 0.01
CA SER A 145 -4.14 22.92 -0.55
C SER A 145 -5.49 23.23 0.09
N ARG A 146 -6.17 22.22 0.67
CA ARG A 146 -7.52 22.36 1.24
C ARG A 146 -7.69 21.60 2.57
N PRO A 147 -6.87 21.85 3.60
CA PRO A 147 -6.88 21.07 4.85
C PRO A 147 -8.22 21.15 5.58
N GLN A 148 -8.88 22.31 5.54
CA GLN A 148 -10.20 22.55 6.15
C GLN A 148 -11.32 21.66 5.53
N PHE A 149 -11.10 21.13 4.33
CA PHE A 149 -12.07 20.32 3.59
C PHE A 149 -12.05 18.86 4.06
N TYR A 150 -10.86 18.37 4.42
CA TYR A 150 -10.63 16.99 4.84
C TYR A 150 -10.58 16.81 6.35
N GLU A 151 -10.41 17.89 7.11
CA GLU A 151 -10.43 17.86 8.57
C GLU A 151 -11.63 17.06 9.14
N SER A 152 -11.32 16.16 10.08
CA SER A 152 -12.23 15.23 10.73
C SER A 152 -12.94 14.24 9.79
N THR A 153 -12.44 14.04 8.56
CA THR A 153 -12.95 13.01 7.63
C THR A 153 -12.01 11.83 7.51
N LEU A 154 -12.55 10.67 7.15
CA LEU A 154 -11.77 9.48 6.83
C LEU A 154 -11.33 9.51 5.35
N ILE A 155 -10.03 9.51 5.11
CA ILE A 155 -9.44 9.50 3.76
C ILE A 155 -8.45 8.35 3.62
N THR A 156 -8.13 8.02 2.37
CA THR A 156 -7.02 7.14 1.99
C THR A 156 -6.07 7.92 1.08
N ILE A 157 -4.79 7.97 1.45
CA ILE A 157 -3.69 8.38 0.58
C ILE A 157 -3.09 7.11 -0.01
N SER A 158 -3.32 6.88 -1.29
CA SER A 158 -2.85 5.66 -1.96
C SER A 158 -1.41 5.78 -2.41
N LYS A 159 -0.69 4.66 -2.44
CA LYS A 159 0.69 4.56 -2.97
C LYS A 159 1.65 5.56 -2.32
N GLY A 160 1.58 5.71 -1.01
CA GLY A 160 2.50 6.54 -0.25
C GLY A 160 3.84 5.85 -0.06
N ASN A 161 4.93 6.46 -0.52
CA ASN A 161 6.28 6.09 -0.13
C ASN A 161 6.65 6.80 1.16
N VAL A 162 7.17 6.08 2.14
CA VAL A 162 7.70 6.71 3.37
C VAL A 162 9.05 7.36 3.07
N ASP A 163 9.22 8.62 3.48
CA ASP A 163 10.42 9.43 3.23
C ASP A 163 10.98 9.98 4.56
N PRO A 164 12.22 9.64 4.95
CA PRO A 164 13.15 8.75 4.27
C PRO A 164 12.69 7.29 4.28
N VAL A 165 13.22 6.49 3.34
CA VAL A 165 12.95 5.05 3.28
C VAL A 165 13.26 4.41 4.65
N PRO A 166 12.31 3.68 5.25
CA PRO A 166 12.49 3.05 6.55
C PRO A 166 13.68 2.08 6.55
N VAL A 167 14.52 2.19 7.57
CA VAL A 167 15.52 1.15 7.88
C VAL A 167 14.85 -0.10 8.44
N ALA A 168 15.50 -1.25 8.34
CA ALA A 168 14.97 -2.50 8.88
C ALA A 168 14.62 -2.38 10.38
N GLY A 169 13.43 -2.83 10.76
CA GLY A 169 12.91 -2.75 12.14
C GLY A 169 12.38 -1.37 12.55
N ALA A 170 12.37 -0.37 11.66
CA ALA A 170 11.75 0.93 11.93
C ALA A 170 10.27 0.75 12.28
N LYS A 171 9.80 1.53 13.26
CA LYS A 171 8.44 1.42 13.82
C LYS A 171 7.52 2.52 13.28
N VAL A 172 6.22 2.24 13.29
CA VAL A 172 5.19 3.20 12.86
C VAL A 172 5.04 4.39 13.82
N ALA A 173 5.41 4.25 15.10
CA ALA A 173 5.31 5.31 16.10
C ALA A 173 5.93 6.66 15.67
N GLY A 174 5.25 7.73 16.04
CA GLY A 174 5.61 9.12 15.76
C GLY A 174 5.07 9.63 14.42
N ASP A 175 5.63 10.76 13.99
CA ASP A 175 5.35 11.37 12.69
C ASP A 175 6.19 10.71 11.60
N LYS A 176 5.53 10.24 10.53
CA LYS A 176 6.17 9.73 9.31
C LYS A 176 5.75 10.60 8.13
N ASN A 177 6.71 11.06 7.35
CA ASN A 177 6.40 11.72 6.08
C ASN A 177 6.14 10.64 5.03
N ILE A 178 5.08 10.84 4.25
CA ILE A 178 4.75 10.02 3.09
C ILE A 178 4.68 10.90 1.84
N ASN A 179 5.06 10.33 0.69
CA ASN A 179 5.01 10.96 -0.61
C ASN A 179 4.29 10.03 -1.62
N ASP A 180 3.17 10.50 -2.16
CA ASP A 180 2.33 9.78 -3.12
C ASP A 180 2.61 10.16 -4.59
N GLY A 181 3.69 10.91 -4.83
CA GLY A 181 4.05 11.47 -6.13
C GLY A 181 3.47 12.87 -6.41
N TYR A 182 2.56 13.38 -5.57
CA TYR A 182 1.95 14.71 -5.72
C TYR A 182 2.44 15.73 -4.68
N GLY A 183 3.15 15.28 -3.65
CA GLY A 183 3.58 16.10 -2.52
C GLY A 183 3.89 15.24 -1.30
N THR A 184 3.93 15.87 -0.13
CA THR A 184 4.17 15.18 1.14
C THR A 184 3.00 15.37 2.10
N ALA A 185 2.76 14.36 2.95
CA ALA A 185 1.85 14.44 4.08
C ALA A 185 2.45 13.76 5.30
N VAL A 186 2.00 14.16 6.49
CA VAL A 186 2.41 13.55 7.76
C VAL A 186 1.37 12.52 8.17
N VAL A 187 1.83 11.28 8.39
CA VAL A 187 1.09 10.22 9.07
C VAL A 187 1.51 10.21 10.53
N HIS A 188 0.57 10.39 11.44
CA HIS A 188 0.84 10.44 12.88
C HIS A 188 0.35 9.16 13.56
N THR A 189 1.24 8.55 14.34
CA THR A 189 0.90 7.46 15.27
C THR A 189 1.41 7.79 16.66
N GLU A 190 0.50 7.86 17.63
CA GLU A 190 0.81 8.06 19.03
C GLU A 190 1.75 6.97 19.55
N THR A 191 2.67 7.35 20.43
CA THR A 191 3.62 6.39 21.03
C THR A 191 2.91 5.32 21.88
N GLY A 192 1.74 5.65 22.42
CA GLY A 192 0.87 4.73 23.16
C GLY A 192 -0.15 3.97 22.30
N ALA A 193 -0.13 4.12 20.98
CA ALA A 193 -1.03 3.39 20.09
C ALA A 193 -0.77 1.88 20.19
N ALA A 194 -1.82 1.06 20.11
CA ALA A 194 -1.71 -0.40 20.23
C ALA A 194 -0.80 -1.03 19.16
N PHE A 195 -0.64 -0.34 18.03
CA PHE A 195 0.18 -0.75 16.89
C PHE A 195 1.46 0.07 16.74
N ALA A 196 1.83 0.92 17.71
CA ALA A 196 2.99 1.81 17.63
C ALA A 196 4.31 1.06 17.33
N ASN A 197 4.43 -0.19 17.79
CA ASN A 197 5.60 -1.05 17.65
C ASN A 197 5.57 -1.98 16.43
N GLU A 198 4.54 -1.88 15.58
CA GLU A 198 4.52 -2.59 14.29
C GLU A 198 5.60 -2.04 13.35
N GLU A 199 6.09 -2.89 12.46
CA GLU A 199 7.10 -2.49 11.49
C GLU A 199 6.52 -1.57 10.42
N LEU A 200 7.23 -0.47 10.16
CA LEU A 200 6.86 0.51 9.15
C LEU A 200 7.28 0.02 7.77
N THR A 201 6.30 -0.13 6.88
CA THR A 201 6.55 -0.53 5.51
C THR A 201 6.94 0.67 4.64
N PRO A 202 7.90 0.52 3.72
CA PRO A 202 8.37 1.63 2.87
C PRO A 202 7.32 2.15 1.89
N PHE A 203 6.33 1.34 1.53
CA PHE A 203 5.31 1.66 0.54
C PHE A 203 3.96 1.06 0.97
N ALA A 204 2.92 1.89 1.06
CA ALA A 204 1.60 1.48 1.54
C ALA A 204 0.48 2.41 1.05
N ASP A 205 -0.76 1.93 1.13
CA ASP A 205 -1.93 2.81 1.22
C ASP A 205 -2.15 3.20 2.69
N PHE A 206 -2.31 4.49 2.95
CA PHE A 206 -2.54 5.01 4.30
C PHE A 206 -3.95 5.55 4.42
N THR A 207 -4.78 4.90 5.22
CA THR A 207 -6.12 5.35 5.59
C THR A 207 -6.07 6.00 6.97
N GLY A 208 -6.90 7.01 7.22
CA GLY A 208 -6.93 7.65 8.54
C GLY A 208 -7.83 8.86 8.61
N ILE A 209 -8.01 9.37 9.83
CA ILE A 209 -8.76 10.59 10.08
C ILE A 209 -7.79 11.77 9.96
N VAL A 210 -8.16 12.78 9.19
CA VAL A 210 -7.35 14.00 9.11
C VAL A 210 -7.62 14.91 10.30
N PHE A 211 -6.58 15.33 11.01
CA PHE A 211 -6.65 16.37 12.03
C PHE A 211 -5.76 17.56 11.65
N ASN A 212 -6.29 18.76 11.82
CA ASN A 212 -5.48 19.97 11.72
C ASN A 212 -4.83 20.23 13.08
N THR A 213 -3.50 20.29 13.07
CA THR A 213 -2.71 20.63 14.26
C THR A 213 -2.09 22.01 14.10
N ALA A 214 -1.32 22.45 15.10
CA ALA A 214 -0.55 23.68 15.00
C ALA A 214 0.54 23.63 13.90
N THR A 215 1.02 22.43 13.53
CA THR A 215 2.08 22.24 12.53
C THR A 215 1.54 21.91 11.13
N GLY A 216 0.22 21.67 10.99
CA GLY A 216 -0.43 21.39 9.72
C GLY A 216 -1.41 20.21 9.79
N PRO A 217 -2.00 19.81 8.64
CA PRO A 217 -2.83 18.62 8.57
C PRO A 217 -1.99 17.36 8.75
N GLN A 218 -2.47 16.45 9.59
CA GLN A 218 -1.90 15.12 9.79
C GLN A 218 -2.97 14.07 9.52
N LEU A 219 -2.57 12.94 8.92
CA LEU A 219 -3.40 11.76 8.77
C LEU A 219 -3.14 10.82 9.95
N TRP A 220 -4.20 10.41 10.66
CA TRP A 220 -4.10 9.55 11.83
C TRP A 220 -4.77 8.20 11.54
N PRO A 221 -3.99 7.14 11.23
CA PRO A 221 -4.50 5.78 11.09
C PRO A 221 -5.13 5.33 12.39
N ARG A 222 -6.27 4.65 12.34
CA ARG A 222 -7.01 4.32 13.58
C ARG A 222 -6.55 3.00 14.19
N THR A 223 -6.06 2.09 13.35
CA THR A 223 -5.52 0.77 13.66
C THR A 223 -4.40 0.43 12.67
N PHE A 224 -3.67 -0.67 12.88
CA PHE A 224 -2.65 -1.10 11.91
C PHE A 224 -3.24 -1.45 10.53
N ASP A 225 -4.46 -1.99 10.48
CA ASP A 225 -5.16 -2.29 9.22
C ASP A 225 -5.42 -1.07 8.32
N ASP A 226 -5.36 0.15 8.89
CA ASP A 226 -5.45 1.38 8.11
C ASP A 226 -4.12 1.70 7.38
N ILE A 227 -3.02 0.99 7.67
CA ILE A 227 -1.75 1.03 6.95
C ILE A 227 -1.65 -0.27 6.15
N PHE A 228 -2.01 -0.22 4.87
CA PHE A 228 -2.04 -1.41 4.02
C PHE A 228 -0.76 -1.48 3.17
N PRO A 229 0.18 -2.39 3.49
CA PRO A 229 1.44 -2.49 2.76
C PRO A 229 1.22 -2.79 1.28
N LEU A 230 1.97 -2.10 0.44
CA LEU A 230 2.02 -2.37 -0.99
C LEU A 230 3.40 -2.92 -1.34
N ALA A 231 3.42 -3.85 -2.29
CA ALA A 231 4.68 -4.34 -2.81
C ALA A 231 5.44 -3.23 -3.54
N VAL A 232 6.66 -2.98 -3.08
CA VAL A 232 7.56 -1.99 -3.67
C VAL A 232 7.91 -2.43 -5.09
N ILE A 233 7.63 -1.58 -6.08
CA ILE A 233 8.11 -1.79 -7.44
C ILE A 233 9.59 -1.41 -7.46
N LYS A 234 10.46 -2.39 -7.69
CA LYS A 234 11.90 -2.16 -7.89
C LYS A 234 12.21 -2.30 -9.38
N PRO A 235 12.49 -1.19 -10.11
CA PRO A 235 12.82 -1.29 -11.53
C PRO A 235 14.04 -2.19 -11.74
N SER A 236 13.88 -3.27 -12.50
CA SER A 236 15.00 -4.16 -12.79
C SER A 236 16.00 -3.49 -13.73
N ALA A 237 17.29 -3.58 -13.38
CA ALA A 237 18.37 -3.19 -14.28
C ALA A 237 18.54 -4.16 -15.46
N LEU A 238 18.15 -5.42 -15.29
CA LEU A 238 18.17 -6.49 -16.29
C LEU A 238 16.76 -7.10 -16.41
N VAL A 239 16.11 -6.86 -17.54
CA VAL A 239 14.78 -7.43 -17.83
C VAL A 239 14.96 -8.71 -18.63
N ILE A 240 14.30 -9.79 -18.24
CA ILE A 240 14.29 -11.07 -18.94
C ILE A 240 13.47 -10.90 -20.23
N THR A 241 14.10 -11.07 -21.39
CA THR A 241 13.44 -10.89 -22.69
C THR A 241 13.26 -12.18 -23.48
N GLY A 242 13.93 -13.25 -23.07
CA GLY A 242 13.79 -14.57 -23.68
C GLY A 242 14.73 -15.58 -23.05
N TYR A 243 14.57 -16.85 -23.42
CA TYR A 243 15.43 -17.93 -22.99
C TYR A 243 15.36 -19.08 -24.01
N LEU A 244 16.42 -19.88 -24.06
CA LEU A 244 16.54 -21.10 -24.85
C LEU A 244 16.54 -22.29 -23.91
N THR A 245 15.44 -23.04 -23.88
CA THR A 245 15.32 -24.35 -23.24
C THR A 245 15.15 -25.41 -24.33
N ASP A 246 15.56 -26.65 -24.04
CA ASP A 246 15.47 -27.80 -24.97
C ASP A 246 16.16 -27.58 -26.34
N PRO A 247 17.43 -27.13 -26.39
CA PRO A 247 18.15 -26.98 -27.65
C PRO A 247 18.38 -28.32 -28.36
N SER A 248 18.71 -28.28 -29.66
CA SER A 248 19.00 -29.51 -30.39
C SER A 248 20.21 -30.26 -29.84
N SER A 249 20.17 -31.60 -29.97
CA SER A 249 21.18 -32.55 -29.51
C SER A 249 21.23 -32.72 -27.99
N THR A 250 21.64 -31.70 -27.23
CA THR A 250 21.81 -31.81 -25.78
C THR A 250 21.59 -30.47 -25.09
N ASP A 251 20.86 -30.53 -23.97
CA ASP A 251 20.66 -29.40 -23.06
C ASP A 251 21.98 -29.02 -22.37
N ALA A 252 22.88 -29.98 -22.14
CA ALA A 252 24.06 -29.80 -21.31
C ALA A 252 24.98 -28.70 -21.87
N ASN A 253 25.04 -27.57 -21.15
CA ASN A 253 25.77 -26.35 -21.51
C ASN A 253 25.29 -25.67 -22.81
N TYR A 254 24.08 -25.90 -23.32
CA TYR A 254 23.60 -25.22 -24.53
C TYR A 254 22.36 -24.36 -24.34
N GLU A 255 21.89 -24.24 -23.11
CA GLU A 255 20.80 -23.36 -22.73
C GLU A 255 21.33 -21.98 -22.32
N TYR A 256 20.51 -20.96 -22.55
CA TYR A 256 20.83 -19.59 -22.15
C TYR A 256 19.58 -18.75 -21.89
N ILE A 257 19.78 -17.66 -21.16
CA ILE A 257 18.78 -16.63 -20.88
C ILE A 257 19.25 -15.33 -21.55
N GLN A 258 18.32 -14.65 -22.20
CA GLN A 258 18.53 -13.33 -22.79
C GLN A 258 17.91 -12.26 -21.89
N PHE A 259 18.67 -11.19 -21.67
CA PHE A 259 18.23 -10.01 -20.94
C PHE A 259 18.39 -8.75 -21.79
N LYS A 260 17.65 -7.70 -21.45
CA LYS A 260 17.88 -6.34 -21.92
C LYS A 260 18.14 -5.42 -20.74
N ALA A 261 19.23 -4.66 -20.81
CA ALA A 261 19.57 -3.72 -19.74
C ALA A 261 18.72 -2.44 -19.82
N THR A 262 18.20 -1.97 -18.69
CA THR A 262 17.39 -0.75 -18.60
C THR A 262 18.22 0.50 -18.25
N ARG A 263 19.46 0.27 -17.84
CA ARG A 263 20.48 1.28 -17.53
C ARG A 263 21.87 0.74 -17.85
N ASP A 264 22.88 1.62 -17.81
CA ASP A 264 24.28 1.18 -17.82
C ASP A 264 24.58 0.41 -16.53
N ILE A 265 25.31 -0.69 -16.67
CA ILE A 265 25.69 -1.56 -15.56
C ILE A 265 27.18 -1.85 -15.65
N ASP A 266 27.87 -1.65 -14.53
CA ASP A 266 29.17 -2.23 -14.25
C ASP A 266 28.97 -3.29 -13.17
N PHE A 267 29.18 -4.55 -13.51
CA PHE A 267 28.91 -5.67 -12.60
C PHE A 267 29.93 -5.81 -11.48
N ALA A 268 31.09 -5.15 -11.60
CA ALA A 268 32.04 -5.05 -10.49
C ALA A 268 31.53 -4.06 -9.43
N ALA A 269 30.88 -2.97 -9.85
CA ALA A 269 30.31 -1.96 -8.97
C ALA A 269 28.92 -2.36 -8.42
N THR A 270 28.09 -2.99 -9.24
CA THR A 270 26.77 -3.51 -8.85
C THR A 270 26.66 -4.96 -9.33
N PRO A 271 27.02 -5.94 -8.50
CA PRO A 271 26.92 -7.34 -8.88
C PRO A 271 25.45 -7.80 -8.89
N TYR A 272 25.16 -8.87 -9.61
CA TYR A 272 23.82 -9.47 -9.71
C TYR A 272 23.90 -10.99 -9.56
N SER A 273 22.77 -11.61 -9.26
CA SER A 273 22.59 -13.06 -9.30
C SER A 273 21.44 -13.42 -10.24
N ILE A 274 21.64 -14.45 -11.06
CA ILE A 274 20.57 -15.11 -11.81
C ILE A 274 20.31 -16.46 -11.16
N VAL A 275 19.07 -16.73 -10.78
CA VAL A 275 18.67 -18.02 -10.21
C VAL A 275 17.64 -18.65 -11.12
N VAL A 276 17.84 -19.92 -11.45
CA VAL A 276 16.87 -20.74 -12.18
C VAL A 276 16.30 -21.81 -11.26
N CYS A 277 15.08 -22.27 -11.53
CA CYS A 277 14.47 -23.36 -10.79
C CYS A 277 13.91 -24.47 -11.67
N ASN A 278 13.97 -25.70 -11.18
CA ASN A 278 13.41 -26.91 -11.78
C ASN A 278 12.57 -27.65 -10.72
N ASN A 279 11.29 -27.87 -11.01
CA ASN A 279 10.36 -28.53 -10.09
C ASN A 279 9.83 -29.87 -10.63
N ALA A 280 10.51 -30.48 -11.61
CA ALA A 280 10.13 -31.77 -12.19
C ALA A 280 10.04 -32.87 -11.12
N GLY A 281 8.87 -33.49 -10.97
CA GLY A 281 8.65 -34.59 -10.03
C GLY A 281 8.68 -34.22 -8.54
N ILE A 282 8.69 -32.92 -8.18
CA ILE A 282 8.80 -32.48 -6.78
C ILE A 282 7.44 -31.98 -6.26
N LEU A 283 6.96 -32.63 -5.19
CA LEU A 283 5.63 -32.40 -4.61
C LEU A 283 5.64 -31.44 -3.40
N ALA A 284 6.82 -31.10 -2.86
CA ALA A 284 6.95 -30.16 -1.76
C ALA A 284 7.29 -28.75 -2.27
N ALA A 285 6.69 -27.72 -1.70
CA ALA A 285 7.10 -26.33 -1.94
C ALA A 285 8.58 -26.09 -1.50
N PRO A 286 9.33 -25.21 -2.17
CA PRO A 286 10.72 -24.94 -1.82
C PRO A 286 10.81 -24.19 -0.48
N ALA A 287 11.33 -24.85 0.56
CA ALA A 287 11.36 -24.33 1.93
C ALA A 287 12.09 -22.99 2.08
N THR A 288 13.16 -22.76 1.31
CA THR A 288 13.93 -21.50 1.26
C THR A 288 13.80 -20.80 -0.10
N GLY A 289 12.74 -21.12 -0.86
CA GLY A 289 12.44 -20.50 -2.14
C GLY A 289 13.59 -20.63 -3.16
N TRP A 290 14.02 -19.49 -3.70
CA TRP A 290 15.10 -19.41 -4.68
C TRP A 290 16.45 -19.92 -4.14
N ALA A 291 16.67 -19.86 -2.83
CA ALA A 291 17.93 -20.24 -2.18
C ALA A 291 18.01 -21.72 -1.78
N LEU A 292 17.15 -22.59 -2.32
CA LEU A 292 17.08 -24.00 -1.92
C LEU A 292 18.31 -24.82 -2.33
N GLY A 293 18.84 -24.59 -3.52
CA GLY A 293 19.98 -25.32 -4.06
C GLY A 293 19.66 -26.74 -4.52
N GLY A 294 20.69 -27.59 -4.53
CA GLY A 294 20.62 -28.96 -5.03
C GLY A 294 20.24 -29.01 -6.51
N ILE A 295 19.41 -29.99 -6.87
CA ILE A 295 18.87 -30.12 -8.23
C ILE A 295 17.75 -29.13 -8.55
N ARG A 296 17.28 -28.37 -7.54
CA ARG A 296 16.04 -27.61 -7.63
C ARG A 296 16.26 -26.16 -7.99
N THR A 297 17.31 -25.52 -7.46
CA THR A 297 17.70 -24.19 -7.90
C THR A 297 19.19 -24.13 -8.18
N TYR A 298 19.55 -23.38 -9.23
CA TYR A 298 20.94 -23.17 -9.62
C TYR A 298 21.18 -21.67 -9.77
N LYS A 299 22.25 -21.16 -9.12
CA LYS A 299 22.58 -19.74 -9.11
C LYS A 299 23.84 -19.44 -9.91
N ILE A 300 23.81 -18.33 -10.64
CA ILE A 300 24.95 -17.78 -11.37
C ILE A 300 25.19 -16.35 -10.87
N ASN A 301 26.37 -16.09 -10.30
CA ASN A 301 26.80 -14.75 -9.90
C ASN A 301 27.39 -14.00 -11.10
N ILE A 302 27.03 -12.73 -11.25
CA ILE A 302 27.56 -11.80 -12.25
C ILE A 302 28.29 -10.67 -11.51
N THR A 303 29.61 -10.71 -11.51
CA THR A 303 30.46 -9.80 -10.70
C THR A 303 31.48 -9.04 -11.52
N SER A 304 31.43 -9.13 -12.85
CA SER A 304 32.38 -8.48 -13.74
C SER A 304 31.79 -8.23 -15.13
N GLY A 305 32.38 -7.29 -15.86
CA GLY A 305 31.91 -6.88 -17.18
C GLY A 305 30.96 -5.69 -17.11
N THR A 306 30.57 -5.20 -18.29
CA THR A 306 29.66 -4.06 -18.40
C THR A 306 28.63 -4.29 -19.50
N VAL A 307 27.44 -3.69 -19.34
CA VAL A 307 26.39 -3.66 -20.35
C VAL A 307 25.83 -2.24 -20.43
N LYS A 308 25.51 -1.77 -21.65
CA LYS A 308 24.92 -0.46 -21.88
C LYS A 308 23.40 -0.50 -21.84
N LYS A 309 22.79 0.61 -21.43
CA LYS A 309 21.33 0.78 -21.50
C LYS A 309 20.80 0.41 -22.89
N GLY A 310 19.77 -0.43 -22.93
CA GLY A 310 19.11 -0.91 -24.14
C GLY A 310 19.81 -2.09 -24.83
N GLN A 311 21.00 -2.48 -24.38
CA GLN A 311 21.76 -3.59 -24.97
C GLN A 311 21.22 -4.94 -24.49
N PHE A 312 21.23 -5.92 -25.40
CA PHE A 312 20.95 -7.31 -25.07
C PHE A 312 22.20 -8.00 -24.50
N CYS A 313 22.02 -8.83 -23.48
CA CYS A 313 23.08 -9.65 -22.92
C CYS A 313 22.58 -11.05 -22.52
N TYR A 314 23.51 -11.98 -22.32
CA TYR A 314 23.22 -13.41 -22.20
C TYR A 314 23.93 -14.07 -21.02
N VAL A 315 23.25 -15.02 -20.39
CA VAL A 315 23.80 -15.94 -19.37
C VAL A 315 23.49 -17.36 -19.78
N GLY A 316 24.47 -18.25 -19.80
CA GLY A 316 24.29 -19.66 -20.16
C GLY A 316 25.61 -20.40 -20.19
N GLY A 317 25.68 -21.48 -20.96
CA GLY A 317 26.92 -22.22 -21.20
C GLY A 317 27.61 -21.80 -22.49
N ASN A 318 27.59 -22.70 -23.46
CA ASN A 318 28.06 -22.53 -24.83
C ASN A 318 27.20 -21.54 -25.61
N LYS A 319 27.84 -20.87 -26.57
CA LYS A 319 27.29 -19.67 -27.23
C LYS A 319 26.73 -20.01 -28.60
N ASN A 320 25.90 -21.04 -28.67
CA ASN A 320 25.28 -21.49 -29.93
C ASN A 320 23.78 -21.16 -29.90
N ILE A 321 23.24 -20.74 -31.06
CA ILE A 321 21.87 -20.23 -31.13
C ILE A 321 20.78 -21.29 -30.90
N TRP A 322 21.06 -22.57 -31.19
CA TRP A 322 20.11 -23.68 -31.07
C TRP A 322 20.80 -25.02 -30.76
N GLY A 323 21.79 -25.03 -29.86
CA GLY A 323 22.49 -26.26 -29.47
C GLY A 323 23.77 -26.57 -30.25
N ALA A 324 24.33 -27.75 -29.98
CA ALA A 324 25.64 -28.16 -30.48
C ALA A 324 25.73 -28.12 -32.02
N GLY A 325 26.81 -27.53 -32.54
CA GLY A 325 27.04 -27.44 -33.99
C GLY A 325 26.23 -26.35 -34.73
N THR A 326 25.34 -25.62 -34.04
CA THR A 326 24.59 -24.51 -34.64
C THR A 326 25.38 -23.20 -34.64
N THR A 327 24.86 -22.14 -35.26
CA THR A 327 25.52 -20.82 -35.37
C THR A 327 26.05 -20.33 -34.02
N ASN A 328 27.34 -20.01 -34.01
CA ASN A 328 27.99 -19.41 -32.84
C ASN A 328 27.66 -17.91 -32.76
N ILE A 329 27.17 -17.47 -31.59
CA ILE A 329 26.77 -16.11 -31.26
C ILE A 329 27.69 -15.49 -30.19
N SER A 330 28.97 -15.85 -30.18
CA SER A 330 29.95 -15.33 -29.22
C SER A 330 30.28 -13.86 -29.39
N SER A 331 29.90 -13.26 -30.52
CA SER A 331 29.99 -11.82 -30.77
C SER A 331 28.95 -11.00 -30.00
N ALA A 332 27.89 -11.65 -29.48
CA ALA A 332 26.95 -11.01 -28.58
C ALA A 332 27.55 -10.77 -27.18
N VAL A 333 26.88 -9.99 -26.34
CA VAL A 333 27.37 -9.72 -24.98
C VAL A 333 26.98 -10.84 -24.03
N TRP A 334 27.94 -11.69 -23.68
CA TRP A 334 27.74 -12.75 -22.68
C TRP A 334 28.30 -12.28 -21.33
N ILE A 335 27.42 -12.03 -20.38
CA ILE A 335 27.79 -11.58 -19.02
C ILE A 335 28.16 -12.76 -18.12
N SER A 336 27.80 -13.99 -18.51
CA SER A 336 28.36 -15.23 -17.95
C SER A 336 28.26 -16.38 -18.96
N SER A 337 29.24 -17.28 -18.94
CA SER A 337 29.32 -18.49 -19.76
C SER A 337 29.70 -19.70 -18.91
N THR A 338 28.85 -20.00 -17.92
CA THR A 338 29.08 -21.05 -16.92
C THR A 338 28.79 -22.43 -17.53
N GLN A 339 29.75 -23.34 -17.45
CA GLN A 339 29.58 -24.74 -17.89
C GLN A 339 28.81 -25.54 -16.81
N TYR A 340 27.53 -25.22 -16.65
CA TYR A 340 26.68 -25.66 -15.55
C TYR A 340 26.46 -27.19 -15.46
N SER A 341 26.75 -27.96 -16.51
CA SER A 341 26.69 -29.43 -16.48
C SER A 341 27.88 -30.11 -15.80
N THR A 342 28.98 -29.39 -15.58
CA THR A 342 30.18 -29.91 -14.92
C THR A 342 30.62 -29.08 -13.72
N VAL A 343 29.97 -27.93 -13.49
CA VAL A 343 30.33 -26.98 -12.44
C VAL A 343 29.15 -26.84 -11.49
N ASN A 344 29.38 -27.07 -10.19
CA ASN A 344 28.44 -26.67 -9.15
C ASN A 344 28.41 -25.14 -9.05
N SER A 345 27.27 -24.57 -8.67
CA SER A 345 27.21 -23.15 -8.33
C SER A 345 28.11 -22.82 -7.14
N VAL A 346 28.62 -21.58 -7.11
CA VAL A 346 29.50 -21.07 -6.03
C VAL A 346 28.80 -21.03 -4.67
N ASP A 347 27.47 -20.85 -4.65
CA ASP A 347 26.70 -20.72 -3.41
C ASP A 347 25.73 -21.88 -3.22
N PHE A 348 24.82 -22.09 -4.18
CA PHE A 348 23.84 -23.18 -4.11
C PHE A 348 23.42 -23.63 -5.51
N GLY A 349 23.23 -24.95 -5.64
CA GLY A 349 22.90 -25.62 -6.88
C GLY A 349 24.00 -26.58 -7.32
N THR A 350 23.61 -27.81 -7.61
CA THR A 350 24.52 -28.83 -8.13
C THR A 350 24.61 -28.75 -9.64
N ALA A 351 25.73 -29.19 -10.21
CA ALA A 351 25.90 -29.34 -11.65
C ALA A 351 24.70 -30.09 -12.25
N THR A 352 24.15 -29.57 -13.34
CA THR A 352 22.92 -30.03 -13.96
C THR A 352 23.07 -30.10 -15.46
N THR A 353 22.53 -31.13 -16.11
CA THR A 353 22.51 -31.19 -17.58
C THR A 353 21.36 -30.40 -18.18
N ASN A 354 20.51 -29.80 -17.36
CA ASN A 354 19.27 -29.13 -17.74
C ASN A 354 19.06 -27.93 -16.81
N LEU A 355 19.65 -26.79 -17.20
CA LEU A 355 19.61 -25.54 -16.46
C LEU A 355 18.20 -24.92 -16.52
N LEU A 356 17.55 -25.02 -17.68
CA LEU A 356 16.21 -24.46 -17.93
C LEU A 356 15.23 -25.60 -18.19
N ALA A 357 14.46 -25.98 -17.17
CA ALA A 357 13.64 -27.18 -17.21
C ALA A 357 12.65 -27.22 -18.39
N ASN A 358 12.71 -28.29 -19.18
CA ASN A 358 11.82 -28.59 -20.32
C ASN A 358 10.79 -29.69 -20.03
N SER A 359 10.67 -30.15 -18.77
CA SER A 359 9.78 -31.26 -18.37
C SER A 359 8.28 -30.96 -18.45
N GLY A 360 7.88 -29.70 -18.67
CA GLY A 360 6.49 -29.24 -18.56
C GLY A 360 6.03 -28.94 -17.12
N ASN A 361 6.81 -29.33 -16.10
CA ASN A 361 6.61 -28.83 -14.74
C ASN A 361 7.02 -27.35 -14.62
N VAL A 362 6.55 -26.67 -13.57
CA VAL A 362 6.91 -25.27 -13.34
C VAL A 362 8.42 -25.13 -13.22
N ALA A 363 8.96 -24.20 -13.96
CA ALA A 363 10.33 -23.73 -13.89
C ALA A 363 10.34 -22.21 -13.91
N GLY A 364 11.47 -21.61 -13.59
CA GLY A 364 11.54 -20.16 -13.46
C GLY A 364 12.93 -19.61 -13.55
N ILE A 365 12.99 -18.31 -13.83
CA ILE A 365 14.20 -17.50 -13.90
C ILE A 365 13.94 -16.26 -13.05
N ALA A 366 14.87 -15.92 -12.17
CA ALA A 366 14.81 -14.75 -11.31
C ALA A 366 16.12 -13.98 -11.31
N VAL A 367 16.01 -12.65 -11.36
CA VAL A 367 17.13 -11.70 -11.30
C VAL A 367 17.17 -11.08 -9.91
N PHE A 368 18.34 -11.04 -9.27
CA PHE A 368 18.56 -10.37 -7.99
C PHE A 368 19.72 -9.38 -8.10
N GLU A 369 19.60 -8.25 -7.42
CA GLU A 369 20.74 -7.37 -7.16
C GLU A 369 21.60 -7.95 -6.02
N GLY A 370 22.91 -7.90 -6.19
CA GLY A 370 23.87 -8.48 -5.26
C GLY A 370 24.11 -9.98 -5.49
N ILE A 371 25.07 -10.52 -4.73
CA ILE A 371 25.40 -11.94 -4.70
C ILE A 371 24.82 -12.68 -3.50
N LYS A 372 24.07 -12.03 -2.62
CA LYS A 372 23.43 -12.70 -1.48
C LYS A 372 21.97 -12.97 -1.81
N VAL A 373 21.60 -14.25 -1.89
CA VAL A 373 20.21 -14.70 -2.11
C VAL A 373 19.87 -15.70 -1.01
N ASP A 374 18.80 -15.42 -0.27
CA ASP A 374 18.26 -16.23 0.82
C ASP A 374 16.73 -16.39 0.68
N GLY A 375 16.08 -17.08 1.63
CA GLY A 375 14.63 -17.33 1.59
C GLY A 375 13.75 -16.08 1.65
N ASN A 376 14.32 -14.92 1.99
CA ASN A 376 13.60 -13.64 2.05
C ASN A 376 13.90 -12.73 0.86
N SER A 377 14.80 -13.15 -0.03
CA SER A 377 15.20 -12.35 -1.19
C SER A 377 14.05 -12.25 -2.21
N ILE A 378 13.74 -11.00 -2.61
CA ILE A 378 12.72 -10.69 -3.62
C ILE A 378 13.44 -10.34 -4.92
N PRO A 379 13.08 -10.96 -6.05
CA PRO A 379 13.72 -10.66 -7.33
C PRO A 379 13.41 -9.24 -7.83
N LEU A 380 14.29 -8.72 -8.67
CA LEU A 380 14.05 -7.50 -9.47
C LEU A 380 13.20 -7.80 -10.71
N ASP A 381 13.40 -8.96 -11.31
CA ASP A 381 12.58 -9.46 -12.41
C ASP A 381 12.46 -10.98 -12.30
N VAL A 382 11.32 -11.52 -12.73
CA VAL A 382 11.00 -12.94 -12.59
C VAL A 382 10.10 -13.39 -13.72
N ILE A 383 10.36 -14.59 -14.22
CA ILE A 383 9.40 -15.34 -15.02
C ILE A 383 9.27 -16.76 -14.50
N MET A 384 8.05 -17.29 -14.55
CA MET A 384 7.72 -18.69 -14.34
C MET A 384 7.11 -19.22 -15.63
N TYR A 385 7.48 -20.43 -16.03
CA TYR A 385 6.99 -21.13 -17.21
C TYR A 385 6.76 -22.62 -16.90
N GLY A 386 6.09 -23.33 -17.81
CA GLY A 386 5.57 -24.67 -17.54
C GLY A 386 4.20 -24.63 -16.83
N GLY A 387 3.80 -25.75 -16.24
CA GLY A 387 2.45 -25.91 -15.65
C GLY A 387 2.44 -26.52 -14.25
N ASN A 388 2.72 -27.82 -14.13
CA ASN A 388 2.50 -28.56 -12.89
C ASN A 388 3.68 -28.45 -11.91
N GLY A 389 3.44 -28.38 -10.61
CA GLY A 389 4.52 -28.47 -9.61
C GLY A 389 4.19 -27.76 -8.31
N ALA A 390 4.76 -28.24 -7.20
CA ALA A 390 4.58 -27.61 -5.90
C ALA A 390 5.57 -26.45 -5.74
N VAL A 391 5.17 -25.24 -6.13
CA VAL A 391 6.01 -24.04 -6.10
C VAL A 391 5.67 -23.05 -4.99
N TYR A 392 4.55 -23.27 -4.31
CA TYR A 392 4.07 -22.46 -3.20
C TYR A 392 3.26 -23.30 -2.22
N SER A 393 3.36 -22.96 -0.95
CA SER A 393 2.51 -23.43 0.15
C SER A 393 2.30 -22.28 1.12
N ALA A 394 1.04 -21.99 1.46
CA ALA A 394 0.69 -20.93 2.42
C ALA A 394 1.14 -21.24 3.87
N GLY A 395 1.61 -22.47 4.14
CA GLY A 395 2.16 -22.86 5.43
C GLY A 395 1.15 -23.35 6.45
N PRO A 396 1.51 -23.34 7.76
CA PRO A 396 2.75 -22.80 8.35
C PRO A 396 3.93 -23.82 8.41
N PRO A 397 5.20 -23.40 8.14
CA PRO A 397 5.61 -22.09 7.64
C PRO A 397 5.29 -21.92 6.15
N GLU A 398 5.07 -20.68 5.71
CA GLU A 398 4.95 -20.37 4.28
C GLU A 398 6.24 -20.77 3.55
N ALA A 399 6.10 -21.39 2.38
CA ALA A 399 7.22 -21.83 1.56
C ALA A 399 6.91 -21.58 0.08
N GLY A 400 7.90 -21.15 -0.71
CA GLY A 400 7.68 -20.88 -2.12
C GLY A 400 8.71 -19.95 -2.73
N TYR A 401 8.63 -19.81 -4.05
CA TYR A 401 9.39 -18.79 -4.77
C TYR A 401 8.70 -17.44 -4.62
N ARG A 402 9.43 -16.46 -4.08
CA ARG A 402 8.96 -15.07 -4.06
C ARG A 402 8.93 -14.52 -5.49
N ILE A 403 7.88 -13.75 -5.80
CA ILE A 403 7.73 -13.01 -7.05
C ILE A 403 7.90 -11.51 -6.77
N THR A 404 7.86 -10.69 -7.82
CA THR A 404 7.92 -9.22 -7.75
C THR A 404 6.91 -8.62 -8.71
N ASN A 405 6.60 -7.34 -8.55
CA ASN A 405 5.72 -6.62 -9.45
C ASN A 405 6.46 -6.37 -10.78
N THR A 406 5.97 -6.98 -11.87
CA THR A 406 6.47 -6.81 -13.23
C THR A 406 5.32 -6.48 -14.18
N ASP A 407 5.59 -6.46 -15.49
CA ASP A 407 4.53 -6.41 -16.51
C ASP A 407 3.66 -7.68 -16.53
N LYS A 408 4.15 -8.79 -15.98
CA LYS A 408 3.46 -10.09 -15.96
C LYS A 408 2.89 -10.46 -14.58
N TYR A 409 3.52 -10.03 -13.50
CA TYR A 409 3.17 -10.43 -12.13
C TYR A 409 2.76 -9.22 -11.28
N SER A 410 1.80 -9.43 -10.39
CA SER A 410 1.45 -8.51 -9.30
C SER A 410 1.44 -9.30 -7.99
N THR A 411 1.89 -8.66 -6.93
CA THR A 411 1.89 -9.16 -5.54
C THR A 411 0.84 -8.47 -4.70
#